data_AF-A0A968MZH8-F1
#
_entry.id   AF-A0A968MZH8-F1
#
_cell.length_a   1.000
_cell.length_b   1.000
_cell.length_c   1.000
_cell.angle_alpha   90.00
_cell.angle_beta   90.00
_cell.angle_gamma   90.00
#
_symmetry.space_group_name_H-M   'P 1'
#
loop_
_entity.id
_entity.type
_entity.pdbx_description
1 polymer ?
#
loop_
_entity_poly.entity_id
_entity_poly.type
_entity_poly.pdbx_seq_one_letter_code
_entity_poly.pdbx_strand_id
1 'polypeptide(L)'
;MKIWHFLTGLDRQLFISWYLPLRKLIGSVSTIAQYRTEEIQSTIATFRSMDYTDSRLNKSGLLGDLIESHFWLIENSGQTLDSVFSEMNLSIDYIVENIASDEKKFNEITSYLFNLLERRSLLKSSEYLALKVLNQKGCSIENDFAAQLEGYRAMKPGNTAPDFHFKGDYLAPCLGNGKMPSKLSGINSKYTVIIFGASWCPNCPGELIQMTQLYEKWKNQNIEVVFISLG
;
A
#
# COMPACT_ATOMS: atom_id res chain seq x y z
N MET A 1 -26.63 8.07 -32.24
CA MET A 1 -25.42 8.89 -32.44
C MET A 1 -24.31 8.31 -31.58
N LYS A 2 -23.22 7.77 -32.16
CA LYS A 2 -22.15 7.12 -31.38
C LYS A 2 -21.50 8.19 -30.47
N ILE A 3 -21.43 7.96 -29.15
CA ILE A 3 -20.86 8.87 -28.14
C ILE A 3 -19.49 9.43 -28.56
N TRP A 4 -18.68 8.64 -29.28
CA TRP A 4 -17.41 9.07 -29.84
C TRP A 4 -17.52 10.29 -30.78
N HIS A 5 -18.54 10.35 -31.63
CA HIS A 5 -18.73 11.45 -32.58
C HIS A 5 -19.10 12.76 -31.86
N PHE A 6 -19.86 12.66 -30.76
CA PHE A 6 -20.18 13.79 -29.91
C PHE A 6 -18.93 14.34 -29.21
N LEU A 7 -18.13 13.46 -28.61
CA LEU A 7 -16.90 13.87 -27.89
C LEU A 7 -15.88 14.53 -28.83
N THR A 8 -15.74 14.06 -30.07
CA THR A 8 -14.81 14.65 -31.05
C THR A 8 -15.25 16.00 -31.59
N GLY A 9 -16.54 16.34 -31.47
CA GLY A 9 -17.11 17.61 -31.95
C GLY A 9 -17.11 18.72 -30.90
N LEU A 10 -16.66 18.47 -29.68
CA LEU A 10 -16.61 19.48 -28.62
C LEU A 10 -15.46 20.46 -28.86
N ASP A 11 -15.70 21.75 -28.59
CA ASP A 11 -14.67 22.77 -28.62
C ASP A 11 -13.57 22.44 -27.59
N ARG A 12 -12.33 22.27 -28.07
CA ARG A 12 -11.18 21.87 -27.25
C ARG A 12 -10.80 22.87 -26.17
N GLN A 13 -11.27 24.12 -26.26
CA GLN A 13 -11.04 25.14 -25.23
C GLN A 13 -11.92 24.94 -24.00
N LEU A 14 -13.02 24.20 -24.13
CA LEU A 14 -13.94 23.97 -23.02
C LEU A 14 -13.42 22.89 -22.06
N PHE A 15 -13.58 23.13 -20.76
CA PHE A 15 -13.25 22.16 -19.71
C PHE A 15 -13.95 20.81 -19.90
N ILE A 16 -15.19 20.83 -20.40
CA ILE A 16 -16.00 19.62 -20.63
C ILE A 16 -15.38 18.67 -21.66
N SER A 17 -14.63 19.21 -22.62
CA SER A 17 -13.94 18.47 -23.68
C SER A 17 -12.75 17.67 -23.15
N TRP A 18 -12.17 18.11 -22.03
CA TRP A 18 -11.17 17.36 -21.27
C TRP A 18 -11.83 16.41 -20.25
N TYR A 19 -12.87 16.88 -19.55
CA TYR A 19 -13.49 16.14 -18.44
C TYR A 19 -14.26 14.89 -18.90
N LEU A 20 -15.08 14.98 -19.95
CA LEU A 20 -15.95 13.86 -20.34
C LEU A 20 -15.19 12.63 -20.84
N PRO A 21 -14.14 12.74 -21.68
CA PRO A 21 -13.34 11.58 -22.07
C PRO A 21 -12.69 10.89 -20.86
N LEU A 22 -12.13 11.67 -19.92
CA LEU A 22 -11.53 11.15 -18.71
C LEU A 22 -12.57 10.45 -17.82
N ARG A 23 -13.74 11.07 -17.61
CA ARG A 23 -14.82 10.48 -16.82
C ARG A 23 -15.34 9.18 -17.46
N LYS A 24 -15.42 9.14 -18.79
CA LYS A 24 -15.80 7.93 -19.54
C LYS A 24 -14.76 6.83 -19.37
N LEU A 25 -13.47 7.14 -19.46
CA LEU A 25 -12.38 6.19 -19.25
C LEU A 25 -12.50 5.53 -17.86
N ILE A 26 -12.55 6.36 -16.81
CA ILE A 26 -12.74 5.94 -15.41
C ILE A 26 -13.99 5.06 -15.27
N GLY A 27 -15.14 5.52 -15.78
CA GLY A 27 -16.40 4.78 -15.67
C GLY A 27 -16.48 3.50 -16.51
N SER A 28 -15.53 3.25 -17.40
CA SER A 28 -15.55 2.10 -18.32
C SER A 28 -14.73 0.91 -17.85
N VAL A 29 -13.86 1.06 -16.83
CA VAL A 29 -12.90 0.03 -16.42
C VAL A 29 -13.57 -1.29 -16.02
N SER A 30 -14.71 -1.23 -15.33
CA SER A 30 -15.46 -2.44 -14.93
C SER A 30 -16.02 -3.19 -16.13
N THR A 31 -16.57 -2.47 -17.11
CA THR A 31 -17.07 -3.05 -18.36
C THR A 31 -15.94 -3.63 -19.19
N ILE A 32 -14.77 -2.98 -19.19
CA ILE A 32 -13.57 -3.46 -19.89
C ILE A 32 -13.08 -4.77 -19.25
N ALA A 33 -12.89 -4.78 -17.93
CA ALA A 33 -12.45 -5.97 -17.19
C ALA A 33 -13.40 -7.16 -17.37
N GLN A 34 -14.71 -6.91 -17.44
CA GLN A 34 -15.72 -7.97 -17.53
C GLN A 34 -15.95 -8.50 -18.95
N TYR A 35 -15.94 -7.62 -19.96
CA TYR A 35 -16.48 -7.96 -21.29
C TYR A 35 -15.58 -7.61 -22.47
N ARG A 36 -14.50 -6.85 -22.26
CA ARG A 36 -13.63 -6.33 -23.34
C ARG A 36 -12.17 -6.46 -22.92
N THR A 37 -11.76 -7.68 -22.60
CA THR A 37 -10.44 -7.97 -22.02
C THR A 37 -9.28 -7.62 -22.97
N GLU A 38 -9.54 -7.61 -24.27
CA GLU A 38 -8.62 -7.15 -25.32
C GLU A 38 -8.30 -5.64 -25.21
N GLU A 39 -9.17 -4.84 -24.58
CA GLU A 39 -8.95 -3.40 -24.36
C GLU A 39 -8.14 -3.12 -23.07
N ILE A 40 -7.89 -4.11 -22.21
CA ILE A 40 -7.26 -3.88 -20.90
C ILE A 40 -5.88 -3.23 -21.04
N GLN A 41 -5.01 -3.80 -21.87
CA GLN A 41 -3.62 -3.33 -22.00
C GLN A 41 -3.53 -1.92 -22.58
N SER A 42 -4.34 -1.61 -23.61
CA SER A 42 -4.39 -0.27 -24.19
C SER A 42 -5.00 0.75 -23.22
N THR A 43 -5.94 0.33 -22.38
CA THR A 43 -6.54 1.17 -21.33
C THR A 43 -5.54 1.47 -20.21
N ILE A 44 -4.77 0.47 -19.75
CA ILE A 44 -3.67 0.66 -18.80
C ILE A 44 -2.62 1.62 -19.38
N ALA A 45 -2.22 1.43 -20.65
CA ALA A 45 -1.30 2.35 -21.33
C ALA A 45 -1.85 3.79 -21.41
N THR A 46 -3.17 3.94 -21.56
CA THR A 46 -3.83 5.25 -21.53
C THR A 46 -3.77 5.89 -20.15
N PHE A 47 -3.92 5.13 -19.06
CA PHE A 47 -3.72 5.66 -17.71
C PHE A 47 -2.25 6.08 -17.49
N ARG A 48 -1.29 5.29 -17.96
CA ARG A 48 0.15 5.58 -17.83
C ARG A 48 0.59 6.84 -18.59
N SER A 49 -0.11 7.21 -19.66
CA SER A 49 0.19 8.42 -20.43
C SER A 49 -0.50 9.69 -19.91
N MET A 50 -1.26 9.61 -18.82
CA MET A 50 -1.91 10.77 -18.20
C MET A 50 -0.87 11.72 -17.60
N ASP A 51 -1.13 13.01 -17.74
CA ASP A 51 -0.39 14.06 -17.04
C ASP A 51 -0.98 14.25 -15.63
N TYR A 52 -0.41 13.56 -14.63
CA TYR A 52 -0.78 13.69 -13.23
C TYR A 52 -0.37 15.05 -12.63
N THR A 53 0.39 15.87 -13.36
CA THR A 53 0.66 17.26 -12.97
C THR A 53 -0.43 18.24 -13.40
N ASP A 54 -1.41 17.81 -14.19
CA ASP A 54 -2.49 18.68 -14.65
C ASP A 54 -3.37 19.15 -13.48
N SER A 55 -3.36 20.45 -13.21
CA SER A 55 -4.15 21.06 -12.12
C SER A 55 -5.67 20.81 -12.23
N ARG A 56 -6.18 20.47 -13.42
CA ARG A 56 -7.59 20.13 -13.65
C ARG A 56 -7.96 18.82 -12.96
N LEU A 57 -7.04 17.86 -12.83
CA LEU A 57 -7.31 16.59 -12.14
C LEU A 57 -7.70 16.82 -10.68
N ASN A 58 -6.92 17.63 -9.97
CA ASN A 58 -7.19 17.97 -8.57
C ASN A 58 -8.49 18.76 -8.42
N LYS A 59 -8.70 19.76 -9.28
CA LYS A 59 -9.89 20.63 -9.21
C LYS A 59 -11.19 19.94 -9.62
N SER A 60 -11.11 18.91 -10.45
CA SER A 60 -12.28 18.17 -10.92
C SER A 60 -12.79 17.11 -9.95
N GLY A 61 -12.00 16.77 -8.92
CA GLY A 61 -12.26 15.63 -8.05
C GLY A 61 -12.01 14.26 -8.69
N LEU A 62 -11.46 14.22 -9.91
CA LEU A 62 -11.23 12.95 -10.63
C LEU A 62 -9.89 12.28 -10.31
N LEU A 63 -8.95 12.94 -9.62
CA LEU A 63 -7.62 12.35 -9.36
C LEU A 63 -7.71 11.02 -8.61
N GLY A 64 -8.49 10.97 -7.53
CA GLY A 64 -8.68 9.74 -6.74
C GLY A 64 -9.29 8.62 -7.58
N ASP A 65 -10.42 8.90 -8.22
CA ASP A 65 -11.12 7.99 -9.14
C ASP A 65 -10.20 7.47 -10.26
N LEU A 66 -9.33 8.34 -10.79
CA LEU A 66 -8.37 8.02 -11.84
C LEU A 66 -7.35 6.98 -11.36
N ILE A 67 -6.71 7.23 -10.22
CA ILE A 67 -5.72 6.33 -9.63
C ILE A 67 -6.39 5.01 -9.22
N GLU A 68 -7.54 5.07 -8.55
CA GLU A 68 -8.27 3.87 -8.12
C GLU A 68 -8.70 3.00 -9.30
N SER A 69 -9.27 3.61 -10.34
CA SER A 69 -9.71 2.87 -11.53
C SER A 69 -8.55 2.23 -12.30
N HIS A 70 -7.40 2.92 -12.35
CA HIS A 70 -6.19 2.39 -12.97
C HIS A 70 -5.71 1.12 -12.25
N PHE A 71 -5.49 1.18 -10.94
CA PHE A 71 -4.99 0.03 -10.19
C PHE A 71 -6.03 -1.09 -10.05
N TRP A 72 -7.32 -0.74 -9.95
CA TRP A 72 -8.41 -1.71 -9.97
C TRP A 72 -8.44 -2.49 -11.30
N LEU A 73 -8.23 -1.82 -12.44
CA LEU A 73 -8.19 -2.50 -13.74
C LEU A 73 -7.01 -3.48 -13.84
N ILE A 74 -5.85 -3.13 -13.29
CA ILE A 74 -4.68 -4.03 -13.25
C ILE A 74 -4.98 -5.25 -12.37
N GLU A 75 -5.54 -5.02 -11.17
CA GLU A 75 -5.96 -6.08 -10.24
C GLU A 75 -6.98 -7.03 -10.86
N ASN A 76 -7.91 -6.49 -11.65
CA ASN A 76 -9.00 -7.23 -12.28
C ASN A 76 -8.70 -7.59 -13.76
N SER A 77 -7.42 -7.66 -14.13
CA SER A 77 -7.00 -7.94 -15.51
C SER A 77 -7.13 -9.41 -15.95
N GLY A 78 -7.40 -10.32 -15.01
CA GLY A 78 -7.41 -11.77 -15.24
C GLY A 78 -6.02 -12.40 -15.38
N GLN A 79 -4.96 -11.65 -15.09
CA GLN A 79 -3.57 -12.13 -15.13
C GLN A 79 -3.17 -12.82 -13.82
N THR A 80 -2.00 -13.48 -13.82
CA THR A 80 -1.42 -14.04 -12.60
C THR A 80 -1.06 -12.93 -11.61
N LEU A 81 -1.04 -13.23 -10.30
CA LEU A 81 -0.69 -12.25 -9.28
C LEU A 81 0.68 -11.61 -9.53
N ASP A 82 1.69 -12.37 -9.96
CA ASP A 82 3.02 -11.80 -10.23
C ASP A 82 3.01 -10.86 -11.44
N SER A 83 2.20 -11.13 -12.47
CA SER A 83 1.99 -10.22 -13.60
C SER A 83 1.25 -8.96 -13.16
N VAL A 84 0.21 -9.10 -12.34
CA VAL A 84 -0.53 -7.97 -11.74
C VAL A 84 0.42 -7.05 -10.96
N PHE A 85 1.26 -7.59 -10.08
CA PHE A 85 2.23 -6.79 -9.33
C PHE A 85 3.27 -6.13 -10.23
N SER A 86 3.74 -6.83 -11.28
CA SER A 86 4.69 -6.27 -12.25
C SER A 86 4.06 -5.08 -13.00
N GLU A 87 2.82 -5.21 -13.45
CA GLU A 87 2.08 -4.13 -14.14
C GLU A 87 1.77 -2.96 -13.20
N MET A 88 1.44 -3.22 -11.92
CA MET A 88 1.27 -2.17 -10.92
C MET A 88 2.56 -1.40 -10.67
N ASN A 89 3.69 -2.09 -10.52
CA ASN A 89 5.00 -1.47 -10.32
C ASN A 89 5.41 -0.62 -11.53
N LEU A 90 5.15 -1.11 -12.75
CA LEU A 90 5.36 -0.33 -13.96
C LEU A 90 4.48 0.93 -13.97
N SER A 91 3.21 0.83 -13.58
CA SER A 91 2.33 2.00 -13.46
C SER A 91 2.76 2.97 -12.35
N ILE A 92 3.30 2.48 -11.23
CA ILE A 92 3.94 3.30 -10.20
C ILE A 92 5.10 4.10 -10.81
N ASP A 93 5.93 3.47 -11.65
CA ASP A 93 7.06 4.14 -12.29
C ASP A 93 6.61 5.34 -13.12
N TYR A 94 5.64 5.14 -14.02
CA TYR A 94 5.08 6.22 -14.85
C TYR A 94 4.50 7.37 -14.01
N ILE A 95 3.75 7.05 -12.96
CA ILE A 95 3.13 8.08 -12.09
C ILE A 95 4.21 8.86 -11.35
N VAL A 96 5.14 8.17 -10.68
CA VAL A 96 6.19 8.79 -9.87
C VAL A 96 7.11 9.66 -10.73
N GLU A 97 7.48 9.20 -11.93
CA GLU A 97 8.30 9.97 -12.86
C GLU A 97 7.57 11.21 -13.37
N ASN A 98 6.27 11.11 -13.67
CA ASN A 98 5.47 12.25 -14.13
C ASN A 98 5.39 13.38 -13.08
N ILE A 99 5.34 13.05 -11.80
CA ILE A 99 5.19 14.02 -10.69
C ILE A 99 6.50 14.38 -9.99
N ALA A 100 7.64 13.83 -10.42
CA ALA A 100 8.94 13.97 -9.75
C ALA A 100 9.47 15.41 -9.67
N SER A 101 8.93 16.35 -10.45
CA SER A 101 9.34 17.77 -10.41
C SER A 101 8.44 18.67 -9.56
N ASP A 102 7.34 18.13 -9.01
CA ASP A 102 6.36 18.88 -8.22
C ASP A 102 6.26 18.26 -6.82
N GLU A 103 7.03 18.79 -5.87
CA GLU A 103 7.16 18.23 -4.52
C GLU A 103 5.81 18.05 -3.81
N LYS A 104 4.88 19.00 -4.00
CA LYS A 104 3.55 18.92 -3.39
C LYS A 104 2.76 17.77 -3.98
N LYS A 105 2.66 17.69 -5.32
CA LYS A 105 1.94 16.58 -5.98
C LYS A 105 2.61 15.24 -5.72
N PHE A 106 3.95 15.22 -5.65
CA PHE A 106 4.73 14.05 -5.32
C PHE A 106 4.27 13.47 -3.97
N ASN A 107 4.29 14.27 -2.90
CA ASN A 107 3.83 13.83 -1.58
C ASN A 107 2.35 13.44 -1.56
N GLU A 108 1.46 14.27 -2.12
CA GLU A 108 0.01 14.01 -2.12
C GLU A 108 -0.34 12.71 -2.86
N ILE A 109 0.16 12.52 -4.08
CA ILE A 109 -0.19 11.38 -4.94
C ILE A 109 0.48 10.09 -4.46
N THR A 110 1.75 10.13 -4.04
CA THR A 110 2.44 8.94 -3.54
C THR A 110 1.84 8.47 -2.21
N SER A 111 1.47 9.39 -1.32
CA SER A 111 0.76 9.06 -0.07
C SER A 111 -0.62 8.46 -0.36
N TYR A 112 -1.39 9.07 -1.27
CA TYR A 112 -2.69 8.53 -1.68
C TYR A 112 -2.55 7.12 -2.27
N LEU A 113 -1.62 6.93 -3.20
CA LEU A 113 -1.39 5.66 -3.87
C LEU A 113 -0.92 4.59 -2.88
N PHE A 114 -0.01 4.93 -1.97
CA PHE A 114 0.43 4.02 -0.92
C PHE A 114 -0.74 3.55 -0.05
N ASN A 115 -1.57 4.48 0.45
CA ASN A 115 -2.75 4.14 1.25
C ASN A 115 -3.78 3.29 0.48
N LEU A 116 -3.93 3.53 -0.83
CA LEU A 116 -4.78 2.70 -1.69
C LEU A 116 -4.25 1.25 -1.75
N LEU A 117 -2.94 1.07 -1.97
CA LEU A 117 -2.32 -0.26 -2.06
C LEU A 117 -2.42 -1.00 -0.72
N GLU A 118 -2.18 -0.32 0.40
CA GLU A 118 -2.32 -0.90 1.75
C GLU A 118 -3.75 -1.36 2.04
N ARG A 119 -4.74 -0.51 1.74
CA ARG A 119 -6.16 -0.84 1.94
C ARG A 119 -6.61 -2.04 1.10
N ARG A 120 -5.93 -2.29 -0.03
CA ARG A 120 -6.18 -3.41 -0.94
C ARG A 120 -5.28 -4.63 -0.64
N SER A 121 -4.44 -4.57 0.40
CA SER A 121 -3.47 -5.62 0.75
C SER A 121 -2.47 -5.92 -0.37
N LEU A 122 -2.14 -4.94 -1.21
CA LEU A 122 -1.22 -5.07 -2.35
C LEU A 122 0.25 -4.88 -1.92
N LEU A 123 0.67 -5.62 -0.89
CA LEU A 123 1.89 -5.36 -0.12
C LEU A 123 3.17 -5.38 -0.98
N LYS A 124 3.25 -6.20 -2.03
CA LYS A 124 4.42 -6.21 -2.94
C LYS A 124 4.58 -4.88 -3.68
N SER A 125 3.48 -4.28 -4.14
CA SER A 125 3.48 -2.97 -4.79
C SER A 125 3.66 -1.84 -3.78
N SER A 126 3.13 -1.99 -2.56
CA SER A 126 3.39 -1.05 -1.46
C SER A 126 4.88 -0.97 -1.11
N GLU A 127 5.55 -2.11 -0.96
CA GLU A 127 7.01 -2.19 -0.74
C GLU A 127 7.76 -1.51 -1.90
N TYR A 128 7.38 -1.83 -3.14
CA TYR A 128 8.00 -1.26 -4.33
C TYR A 128 7.90 0.27 -4.36
N LEU A 129 6.69 0.81 -4.15
CA LEU A 129 6.46 2.25 -4.09
C LEU A 129 7.25 2.89 -2.94
N ALA A 130 7.23 2.29 -1.75
CA ALA A 130 7.96 2.81 -0.60
C ALA A 130 9.46 2.97 -0.90
N LEU A 131 10.08 1.93 -1.44
CA LEU A 131 11.49 1.95 -1.81
C LEU A 131 11.78 2.93 -2.95
N LYS A 132 10.90 3.03 -3.95
CA LYS A 132 11.07 3.99 -5.06
C LYS A 132 11.03 5.43 -4.55
N VAL A 133 10.04 5.75 -3.71
CA VAL A 133 9.85 7.08 -3.14
C VAL A 133 11.02 7.46 -2.24
N LEU A 134 11.43 6.59 -1.30
CA LEU A 134 12.56 6.84 -0.40
C LEU A 134 13.90 7.06 -1.13
N ASN A 135 14.09 6.44 -2.29
CA ASN A 135 15.31 6.58 -3.09
C ASN A 135 15.21 7.69 -4.15
N GLN A 136 14.07 8.37 -4.27
CA GLN A 136 13.88 9.44 -5.23
C GLN A 136 14.76 10.64 -4.87
N LYS A 137 15.59 11.06 -5.83
CA LYS A 137 16.43 12.25 -5.67
C LYS A 137 15.65 13.49 -6.08
N GLY A 138 15.78 14.57 -5.31
CA GLY A 138 15.27 15.90 -5.69
C GLY A 138 13.87 16.25 -5.20
N CYS A 139 13.19 15.36 -4.46
CA CYS A 139 11.96 15.65 -3.74
C CYS A 139 12.16 15.47 -2.25
N SER A 140 11.68 16.42 -1.44
CA SER A 140 11.58 16.22 0.00
C SER A 140 10.30 15.43 0.31
N ILE A 141 10.41 14.40 1.14
CA ILE A 141 9.26 13.62 1.62
C ILE A 141 8.85 14.14 3.00
N GLU A 142 7.56 14.26 3.26
CA GLU A 142 7.06 14.59 4.60
C GLU A 142 7.51 13.57 5.65
N ASN A 143 7.94 14.03 6.82
CA ASN A 143 8.60 13.18 7.83
C ASN A 143 7.75 11.97 8.27
N ASP A 144 6.46 12.16 8.50
CA ASP A 144 5.57 11.09 8.96
C ASP A 144 5.36 10.03 7.86
N PHE A 145 5.22 10.49 6.60
CA PHE A 145 5.10 9.59 5.47
C PHE A 145 6.42 8.84 5.23
N ALA A 146 7.56 9.53 5.28
CA ALA A 146 8.88 8.89 5.18
C ALA A 146 9.06 7.81 6.27
N ALA A 147 8.67 8.09 7.52
CA ALA A 147 8.72 7.11 8.60
C ALA A 147 7.85 5.88 8.33
N GLN A 148 6.66 6.06 7.75
CA GLN A 148 5.78 4.97 7.34
C GLN A 148 6.43 4.11 6.24
N LEU A 149 7.01 4.73 5.22
CA LEU A 149 7.70 4.02 4.14
C LEU A 149 8.95 3.27 4.63
N GLU A 150 9.69 3.84 5.57
CA GLU A 150 10.86 3.21 6.18
C GLU A 150 10.54 1.89 6.89
N GLY A 151 9.30 1.71 7.36
CA GLY A 151 8.82 0.44 7.89
C GLY A 151 9.03 -0.73 6.91
N TYR A 152 8.76 -0.52 5.62
CA TYR A 152 8.97 -1.53 4.57
C TYR A 152 10.45 -1.87 4.35
N ARG A 153 11.34 -0.89 4.51
CA ARG A 153 12.79 -1.12 4.39
C ARG A 153 13.33 -1.84 5.62
N ALA A 154 12.94 -1.41 6.82
CA ALA A 154 13.45 -1.95 8.07
C ALA A 154 12.95 -3.39 8.34
N MET A 155 11.69 -3.68 8.01
CA MET A 155 11.03 -4.95 8.37
C MET A 155 11.15 -6.06 7.30
N LYS A 156 11.97 -5.86 6.27
CA LYS A 156 12.16 -6.83 5.19
C LYS A 156 12.77 -8.15 5.71
N PRO A 157 12.33 -9.33 5.22
CA PRO A 157 12.96 -10.61 5.56
C PRO A 157 14.47 -10.59 5.29
N GLY A 158 15.24 -11.06 6.28
CA GLY A 158 16.71 -11.02 6.25
C GLY A 158 17.32 -9.83 6.98
N ASN A 159 16.56 -8.76 7.23
CA ASN A 159 17.00 -7.66 8.08
C ASN A 159 16.85 -8.01 9.57
N THR A 160 17.67 -7.38 10.40
CA THR A 160 17.50 -7.44 11.85
C THR A 160 16.27 -6.61 12.25
N ALA A 161 15.34 -7.23 12.97
CA ALA A 161 14.15 -6.53 13.48
C ALA A 161 14.56 -5.34 14.36
N PRO A 162 13.89 -4.17 14.23
CA PRO A 162 14.16 -3.02 15.08
C PRO A 162 14.00 -3.36 16.57
N ASP A 163 15.00 -3.00 17.37
CA ASP A 163 14.92 -3.15 18.82
C ASP A 163 14.00 -2.07 19.40
N PHE A 164 13.23 -2.43 20.43
CA PHE A 164 12.39 -1.47 21.15
C PHE A 164 12.30 -1.83 22.63
N HIS A 165 12.13 -0.80 23.45
CA HIS A 165 11.94 -0.96 24.88
C HIS A 165 10.49 -1.29 25.20
N PHE A 166 10.29 -2.30 26.05
CA PHE A 166 8.98 -2.58 26.61
C PHE A 166 8.63 -1.45 27.59
N LYS A 167 7.52 -0.76 27.33
CA LYS A 167 6.99 0.34 28.15
C LYS A 167 5.60 -0.03 28.64
N GLY A 168 5.24 0.40 29.84
CA GLY A 168 3.94 0.10 30.46
C GLY A 168 3.94 -1.21 31.25
N ASP A 169 2.75 -1.77 31.46
CA ASP A 169 2.57 -3.03 32.16
C ASP A 169 2.94 -4.21 31.26
N TYR A 170 3.72 -5.15 31.78
CA TYR A 170 4.09 -6.37 31.08
C TYR A 170 3.88 -7.59 31.97
N LEU A 171 3.31 -8.64 31.40
CA LEU A 171 3.00 -9.90 32.06
C LEU A 171 3.83 -11.00 31.43
N ALA A 172 4.74 -11.59 32.21
CA ALA A 172 5.49 -12.78 31.79
C ALA A 172 5.33 -13.90 32.84
N PRO A 173 4.17 -14.58 32.86
CA PRO A 173 3.83 -15.57 33.89
C PRO A 173 4.82 -16.74 33.96
N CYS A 174 5.57 -17.01 32.88
CA CYS A 174 6.55 -18.10 32.82
C CYS A 174 7.95 -17.76 33.38
N LEU A 175 8.28 -16.49 33.63
CA LEU A 175 9.62 -16.04 34.02
C LEU A 175 9.83 -15.97 35.56
N GLY A 176 8.78 -16.16 36.36
CA GLY A 176 8.86 -16.12 37.82
C GLY A 176 9.50 -14.83 38.35
N ASN A 177 10.37 -14.95 39.37
CA ASN A 177 11.12 -13.82 39.97
C ASN A 177 12.37 -13.40 39.17
N GLY A 178 12.57 -13.91 37.95
CA GLY A 178 13.71 -13.56 37.11
C GLY A 178 13.65 -12.12 36.62
N LYS A 179 14.81 -11.48 36.41
CA LYS A 179 14.87 -10.16 35.76
C LYS A 179 14.36 -10.28 34.33
N MET A 180 13.23 -9.65 34.05
CA MET A 180 12.64 -9.60 32.72
C MET A 180 13.49 -8.74 31.77
N PRO A 181 13.53 -9.07 30.48
CA PRO A 181 14.19 -8.24 29.49
C PRO A 181 13.45 -6.90 29.36
N SER A 182 14.19 -5.80 29.31
CA SER A 182 13.65 -4.44 29.17
C SER A 182 13.45 -4.00 27.71
N LYS A 183 13.87 -4.84 26.76
CA LYS A 183 13.83 -4.61 25.32
C LYS A 183 13.80 -5.92 24.54
N LEU A 184 13.39 -5.87 23.27
CA LEU A 184 13.25 -7.05 22.41
C LEU A 184 14.54 -7.86 22.32
N SER A 185 15.68 -7.20 22.09
CA SER A 185 16.98 -7.88 21.99
C SER A 185 17.47 -8.52 23.31
N GLY A 186 16.79 -8.26 24.43
CA GLY A 186 17.07 -8.92 25.70
C GLY A 186 16.46 -10.32 25.83
N ILE A 187 15.60 -10.72 24.90
CA ILE A 187 14.96 -12.04 24.91
C ILE A 187 15.97 -13.10 24.48
N ASN A 188 16.18 -14.09 25.35
CA ASN A 188 17.12 -15.17 25.11
C ASN A 188 16.38 -16.41 24.60
N SER A 189 16.04 -16.42 23.31
CA SER A 189 15.44 -17.56 22.61
C SER A 189 16.04 -17.74 21.22
N LYS A 190 15.91 -18.94 20.65
CA LYS A 190 16.39 -19.20 19.28
C LYS A 190 15.53 -18.47 18.25
N TYR A 191 14.22 -18.43 18.49
CA TYR A 191 13.26 -17.70 17.68
C TYR A 191 12.36 -16.85 18.58
N THR A 192 11.93 -15.71 18.07
CA THR A 192 10.98 -14.83 18.76
C THR A 192 9.85 -14.50 17.79
N VAL A 193 8.62 -14.74 18.20
CA VAL A 193 7.41 -14.36 17.46
C VAL A 193 6.83 -13.12 18.12
N ILE A 194 6.74 -12.03 17.37
CA ILE A 194 6.16 -10.76 17.84
C ILE A 194 4.77 -10.62 17.26
N ILE A 195 3.81 -10.27 18.11
CA ILE A 195 2.39 -10.26 17.76
C ILE A 195 1.82 -8.95 18.24
N PHE A 196 1.27 -8.20 17.31
CA PHE A 196 0.62 -6.93 17.59
C PHE A 196 -0.89 -7.18 17.67
N GLY A 197 -1.51 -6.70 18.73
CA GLY A 197 -2.96 -6.80 18.90
C GLY A 197 -3.50 -5.65 19.74
N ALA A 198 -4.81 -5.57 19.83
CA ALA A 198 -5.49 -4.51 20.56
C ALA A 198 -6.81 -5.02 21.16
N SER A 199 -7.30 -4.35 22.21
CA SER A 199 -8.54 -4.71 22.89
C SER A 199 -9.77 -4.58 21.99
N TRP A 200 -9.74 -3.62 21.07
CA TRP A 200 -10.79 -3.33 20.08
C TRP A 200 -10.74 -4.22 18.84
N CYS A 201 -9.73 -5.10 18.71
CA CYS A 201 -9.59 -6.03 17.59
C CYS A 201 -10.51 -7.24 17.81
N PRO A 202 -11.55 -7.46 16.99
CA PRO A 202 -12.57 -8.49 17.25
C PRO A 202 -12.02 -9.92 17.28
N ASN A 203 -11.02 -10.20 16.44
CA ASN A 203 -10.45 -11.54 16.30
C ASN A 203 -9.31 -11.81 17.29
N CYS A 204 -8.67 -10.76 17.82
CA CYS A 204 -7.48 -10.87 18.64
C CYS A 204 -7.67 -11.75 19.90
N PRO A 205 -8.79 -11.66 20.66
CA PRO A 205 -9.02 -12.55 21.80
C PRO A 205 -9.07 -14.04 21.42
N GLY A 206 -9.73 -14.37 20.30
CA GLY A 206 -9.86 -15.75 19.83
C GLY A 206 -8.51 -16.32 19.35
N GLU A 207 -7.76 -15.53 18.60
CA GLU A 207 -6.41 -15.89 18.14
C GLU A 207 -5.46 -16.07 19.33
N LEU A 208 -5.47 -15.14 20.29
CA LEU A 208 -4.68 -15.25 21.52
C LEU A 208 -4.97 -16.55 22.29
N ILE A 209 -6.23 -16.94 22.42
CA ILE A 209 -6.59 -18.21 23.08
C ILE A 209 -5.98 -19.41 22.34
N GLN A 210 -6.12 -19.49 21.01
CA GLN A 210 -5.53 -20.58 20.23
C GLN A 210 -4.00 -20.64 20.38
N MET A 211 -3.38 -19.47 20.43
CA MET A 211 -1.94 -19.33 20.64
C MET A 211 -1.48 -19.81 22.01
N THR A 212 -2.21 -19.47 23.08
CA THR A 212 -1.88 -19.96 24.43
C THR A 212 -1.92 -21.49 24.50
N GLN A 213 -2.81 -22.15 23.74
CA GLN A 213 -2.87 -23.61 23.66
C GLN A 213 -1.65 -24.22 22.93
N LEU A 214 -1.02 -23.46 22.03
CA LEU A 214 0.16 -23.90 21.28
C LEU A 214 1.49 -23.53 21.95
N TYR A 215 1.48 -22.58 22.89
CA TYR A 215 2.69 -21.98 23.44
C TYR A 215 3.65 -23.03 24.05
N GLU A 216 3.15 -24.00 24.80
CA GLU A 216 4.00 -25.07 25.37
C GLU A 216 4.76 -25.87 24.28
N LYS A 217 4.13 -26.09 23.12
CA LYS A 217 4.79 -26.77 21.99
C LYS A 217 5.89 -25.92 21.39
N TRP A 218 5.65 -24.61 21.24
CA TRP A 218 6.62 -23.67 20.68
C TRP A 218 7.79 -23.42 21.64
N LYS A 219 7.50 -23.34 22.94
CA LYS A 219 8.52 -23.21 23.98
C LYS A 219 9.49 -24.40 23.99
N ASN A 220 8.96 -25.63 23.82
CA ASN A 220 9.79 -26.83 23.64
C ASN A 220 10.69 -26.80 22.39
N GLN A 221 10.39 -25.91 21.43
CA GLN A 221 11.19 -25.66 20.23
C GLN A 221 12.08 -24.41 20.36
N ASN A 222 12.21 -23.84 21.56
CA ASN A 222 12.97 -22.63 21.86
C ASN A 222 12.46 -21.40 21.07
N ILE A 223 11.14 -21.30 20.97
CA ILE A 223 10.41 -20.16 20.40
C ILE A 223 9.77 -19.40 21.56
N GLU A 224 10.09 -18.11 21.68
CA GLU A 224 9.45 -17.19 22.63
C GLU A 224 8.40 -16.36 21.92
N VAL A 225 7.30 -16.05 22.60
CA VAL A 225 6.20 -15.26 22.03
C VAL A 225 6.06 -13.95 22.80
N VAL A 226 6.06 -12.84 22.08
CA VAL A 226 5.90 -11.50 22.61
C VAL A 226 4.63 -10.90 22.05
N PHE A 227 3.63 -10.69 22.91
CA PHE A 227 2.43 -9.97 22.54
C PHE A 227 2.57 -8.49 22.91
N ILE A 228 2.39 -7.61 21.91
CA ILE A 228 2.44 -6.16 22.03
C ILE A 228 1.02 -5.62 21.88
N SER A 229 0.47 -5.09 22.98
CA SER A 229 -0.80 -4.40 22.95
C SER A 229 -0.64 -2.99 22.40
N LEU A 230 -1.45 -2.62 21.41
CA LEU A 230 -1.48 -1.29 20.79
C LEU A 230 -2.55 -0.36 21.41
N GLY A 231 -3.36 -0.86 22.35
CA GLY A 231 -4.44 -0.11 23.01
C GLY A 231 -5.65 -0.95 23.37
#